data_AF-A0A926RQP7-F1
#
_entry.id   AF-A0A926RQP7-F1
#
_cell.length_a   1.000
_cell.length_b   1.000
_cell.length_c   1.000
_cell.angle_alpha   90.00
_cell.angle_beta   90.00
_cell.angle_gamma   90.00
#
_symmetry.space_group_name_H-M   'P 1'
#
loop_
_entity.id
_entity.type
_entity.pdbx_description
1 polymer ?
#
loop_
_entity_poly.entity_id
_entity_poly.type
_entity_poly.pdbx_seq_one_letter_code
_entity_poly.pdbx_strand_id
1 'polypeptide(L)'
;MVKSYMNLILIGTIIFVIIYLLLNAFARASSKKIALTLKKIAVYLSLILAALFTLGGKFLFSLPFLFVLLSGLKIKGFTALQMFQLWRLIQFLKNSGRFSQGQFNKPQGSTSVSINEAYKLLGLKKGCSKEEVLKVAKKLQQKIHPDKNTDVKTEELSKLVNQAADKIIKTDFS
;
A
#
# COMPACT_ATOMS: atom_id res chain seq x y z
N MET A 1 -33.65 -5.19 46.15
CA MET A 1 -32.64 -6.16 45.68
C MET A 1 -33.26 -7.37 44.96
N VAL A 2 -34.23 -8.07 45.57
CA VAL A 2 -34.88 -9.29 45.01
C VAL A 2 -35.53 -9.11 43.62
N LYS A 3 -36.14 -7.94 43.34
CA LYS A 3 -36.83 -7.66 42.06
C LYS A 3 -35.89 -7.62 40.83
N SER A 4 -34.62 -7.24 41.02
CA SER A 4 -33.62 -7.24 39.94
C SER A 4 -33.15 -8.65 39.58
N TYR A 5 -32.98 -9.51 40.58
CA TYR A 5 -32.64 -10.93 40.40
C TYR A 5 -33.74 -11.70 39.65
N MET A 6 -35.01 -11.44 39.97
CA MET A 6 -36.15 -12.06 39.28
C MET A 6 -36.18 -11.71 37.78
N ASN A 7 -35.90 -10.45 37.42
CA ASN A 7 -35.82 -10.02 36.02
C ASN A 7 -34.63 -10.66 35.28
N LEU A 8 -33.47 -10.78 35.92
CA LEU A 8 -32.30 -11.45 35.34
C LEU A 8 -32.54 -12.93 35.05
N ILE A 9 -33.18 -13.64 35.99
CA ILE A 9 -33.55 -15.05 35.82
C ILE A 9 -34.55 -15.19 34.66
N LEU A 10 -35.56 -14.32 34.62
CA LEU A 10 -36.61 -14.34 33.59
C LEU A 10 -36.04 -14.04 32.19
N ILE A 11 -35.15 -13.05 32.07
CA ILE A 11 -34.42 -12.75 30.83
C ILE A 11 -33.54 -13.94 30.42
N GLY A 12 -32.83 -14.55 31.37
CA GLY A 12 -32.00 -15.73 31.12
C GLY A 12 -32.80 -16.91 30.59
N THR A 13 -33.97 -17.18 31.16
CA THR A 13 -34.86 -18.26 30.69
C THR A 13 -35.42 -17.96 29.30
N ILE A 14 -35.82 -16.70 29.03
CA ILE A 14 -36.29 -16.29 27.70
C ILE A 14 -35.20 -16.48 26.64
N ILE A 15 -33.97 -16.03 26.92
CA ILE A 15 -32.82 -16.21 26.03
C ILE A 15 -32.55 -17.69 25.78
N PHE A 16 -32.63 -18.52 26.82
CA PHE A 16 -32.43 -19.97 26.72
C PHE A 16 -33.47 -20.63 25.80
N VAL A 17 -34.75 -20.27 25.94
CA VAL A 17 -35.84 -20.78 25.08
C VAL A 17 -35.65 -20.33 23.63
N ILE A 18 -35.26 -19.08 23.40
CA ILE A 18 -34.96 -18.55 22.05
C ILE A 18 -33.82 -19.33 21.42
N ILE A 19 -32.71 -19.54 22.14
CA ILE A 19 -31.56 -20.32 21.68
C ILE A 19 -31.99 -21.75 21.36
N TYR A 20 -32.75 -22.41 22.24
CA TYR A 20 -33.24 -23.76 22.02
C TYR A 20 -34.10 -23.87 20.74
N LEU A 21 -35.02 -22.93 20.52
CA LEU A 21 -35.83 -22.89 19.30
C LEU A 21 -34.97 -22.70 18.05
N LEU A 22 -33.97 -21.83 18.12
CA LEU A 22 -33.04 -21.56 17.02
C LEU A 22 -32.20 -22.80 16.68
N LEU A 23 -31.69 -23.51 17.69
CA LEU A 23 -30.96 -24.77 17.52
C LEU A 23 -31.85 -25.88 16.97
N ASN A 24 -33.09 -26.01 17.46
CA ASN A 24 -34.03 -27.02 16.99
C ASN A 24 -34.46 -26.77 15.53
N ALA A 25 -34.69 -25.51 15.15
CA ALA A 25 -34.95 -25.12 13.76
C ALA A 25 -33.74 -25.40 12.86
N PHE A 26 -32.53 -25.15 13.36
CA PHE A 26 -31.29 -25.44 12.65
C PHE A 26 -31.07 -26.96 12.46
N ALA A 27 -31.35 -27.77 13.48
CA ALA A 27 -31.21 -29.23 13.43
C ALA A 27 -32.20 -29.89 12.45
N ARG A 28 -33.39 -29.31 12.26
CA ARG A 28 -34.41 -29.81 11.34
C ARG A 28 -34.21 -29.36 9.89
N ALA A 29 -33.48 -28.27 9.67
CA ALA A 29 -33.26 -27.75 8.33
C ALA A 29 -32.18 -28.56 7.59
N SER A 30 -32.33 -28.72 6.27
CA SER A 30 -31.39 -29.51 5.48
C SER A 30 -29.99 -28.87 5.49
N SER A 31 -28.98 -29.62 5.89
CA SER A 31 -27.58 -29.18 6.05
C SER A 31 -27.00 -28.52 4.79
N LYS A 32 -27.43 -28.95 3.59
CA LYS A 32 -27.01 -28.33 2.32
C LYS A 32 -27.56 -26.91 2.12
N LYS A 33 -28.83 -26.66 2.46
CA LYS A 33 -29.45 -25.32 2.33
C LYS A 33 -28.88 -24.38 3.39
N ILE A 34 -28.81 -24.82 4.64
CA ILE A 34 -28.24 -24.06 5.76
C ILE A 34 -26.82 -23.59 5.44
N ALA A 35 -25.95 -24.48 4.97
CA ALA A 35 -24.57 -24.12 4.66
C ALA A 35 -24.47 -23.04 3.58
N LEU A 36 -25.39 -23.05 2.60
CA LEU A 36 -25.46 -22.04 1.55
C LEU A 36 -25.96 -20.70 2.08
N THR A 37 -26.99 -20.71 2.95
CA THR A 37 -27.51 -19.49 3.58
C THR A 37 -26.49 -18.89 4.54
N LEU A 38 -25.83 -19.69 5.37
CA LEU A 38 -24.78 -19.24 6.27
C LEU A 38 -23.61 -18.62 5.52
N LYS A 39 -23.19 -19.23 4.40
CA LYS A 39 -22.16 -18.66 3.53
C LYS A 39 -22.56 -17.31 2.96
N LYS A 40 -23.80 -17.16 2.48
CA LYS A 40 -24.33 -15.87 2.00
C LYS A 40 -24.34 -14.83 3.12
N ILE A 41 -24.84 -15.18 4.30
CA ILE A 41 -24.88 -14.28 5.47
C ILE A 41 -23.46 -13.85 5.87
N ALA A 42 -22.52 -14.79 5.95
CA ALA A 42 -21.12 -14.50 6.28
C ALA A 42 -20.48 -13.54 5.27
N VAL A 43 -20.77 -13.69 3.96
CA VAL A 43 -20.30 -12.78 2.91
C VAL A 43 -20.90 -11.38 3.07
N TYR A 44 -22.21 -11.25 3.26
CA TYR A 44 -22.84 -9.93 3.46
C TYR A 44 -22.37 -9.23 4.73
N LEU A 45 -22.28 -9.96 5.85
CA LEU A 45 -21.78 -9.44 7.12
C LEU A 45 -20.34 -8.95 6.97
N SER A 46 -19.52 -9.73 6.26
CA SER A 46 -18.13 -9.39 5.95
C SER A 46 -18.00 -8.11 5.13
N LEU A 47 -18.85 -7.94 4.11
CA LEU A 47 -18.87 -6.74 3.26
C LEU A 47 -19.22 -5.48 4.06
N ILE A 48 -20.20 -5.58 4.96
CA ILE A 48 -20.62 -4.48 5.84
C ILE A 48 -19.49 -4.09 6.80
N LEU A 49 -18.86 -5.07 7.45
CA LEU A 49 -17.75 -4.79 8.37
C LEU A 49 -16.56 -4.19 7.64
N ALA A 50 -16.23 -4.70 6.45
CA ALA A 50 -15.18 -4.12 5.61
C ALA A 50 -15.47 -2.64 5.32
N ALA A 51 -16.67 -2.29 4.87
CA ALA A 51 -17.07 -0.90 4.61
C ALA A 51 -16.97 0.00 5.86
N LEU A 52 -17.35 -0.52 7.03
CA LEU A 52 -17.22 0.22 8.30
C LEU A 52 -15.75 0.52 8.63
N PHE A 53 -14.86 -0.47 8.50
CA PHE A 53 -13.44 -0.33 8.82
C PHE A 53 -12.68 0.55 7.83
N THR A 54 -13.06 0.54 6.55
CA THR A 54 -12.46 1.42 5.53
C THR A 54 -12.84 2.88 5.76
N LEU A 55 -14.11 3.17 6.06
CA LEU A 55 -14.57 4.51 6.45
C LEU A 55 -13.86 5.01 7.72
N GLY A 56 -13.57 4.12 8.66
CA GLY A 56 -12.81 4.43 9.88
C GLY A 56 -11.29 4.57 9.70
N GLY A 57 -10.76 4.53 8.46
CA GLY A 57 -9.32 4.63 8.17
C GLY A 57 -8.49 3.40 8.55
N LYS A 58 -9.13 2.30 9.00
CA LYS A 58 -8.48 1.06 9.46
C LYS A 58 -8.59 -0.04 8.40
N PHE A 59 -8.10 0.24 7.20
CA PHE A 59 -8.07 -0.71 6.07
C PHE A 59 -7.38 -2.05 6.39
N LEU A 60 -6.44 -2.07 7.34
CA LEU A 60 -5.78 -3.30 7.76
C LEU A 60 -6.76 -4.32 8.39
N PHE A 61 -7.84 -3.84 9.03
CA PHE A 61 -8.87 -4.70 9.62
C PHE A 61 -9.91 -5.20 8.61
N SER A 62 -10.06 -4.58 7.42
CA SER A 62 -10.96 -5.07 6.37
C SER A 62 -10.36 -6.23 5.56
N LEU A 63 -9.05 -6.49 5.69
CA LEU A 63 -8.33 -7.55 4.97
C LEU A 63 -8.81 -8.98 5.28
N PRO A 64 -8.98 -9.41 6.55
CA PRO A 64 -9.53 -10.74 6.85
C PRO A 64 -10.97 -10.91 6.32
N PHE A 65 -11.75 -9.83 6.27
CA PHE A 65 -13.10 -9.84 5.70
C PHE A 65 -13.08 -10.04 4.17
N LEU A 66 -12.13 -9.43 3.46
CA LEU A 66 -11.91 -9.69 2.04
C LEU A 66 -11.57 -11.17 1.76
N PHE A 67 -10.76 -11.81 2.62
CA PHE A 67 -10.47 -13.24 2.49
C PHE A 67 -11.71 -14.12 2.66
N VAL A 68 -12.62 -13.78 3.59
CA VAL A 68 -13.91 -14.47 3.76
C VAL A 68 -14.79 -14.29 2.53
N LEU A 69 -14.80 -13.09 1.93
CA LEU A 69 -15.51 -12.80 0.68
C LEU A 69 -14.98 -13.67 -0.48
N LEU A 70 -13.65 -13.70 -0.64
CA LEU A 70 -12.95 -14.47 -1.66
C LEU A 70 -13.15 -15.98 -1.49
N SER A 71 -13.28 -16.48 -0.26
CA SER A 71 -13.57 -17.89 0.01
C SER A 71 -15.05 -18.25 -0.24
N GLY A 72 -15.96 -17.30 0.00
CA GLY A 72 -17.41 -17.47 -0.14
C GLY A 72 -17.89 -17.47 -1.59
N LEU A 73 -17.32 -16.60 -2.43
CA LEU A 73 -17.45 -16.73 -3.88
C LEU A 73 -16.53 -17.90 -4.26
N LYS A 74 -17.08 -19.05 -4.69
CA LYS A 74 -16.29 -20.18 -5.23
C LYS A 74 -15.58 -19.80 -6.54
N ILE A 75 -14.76 -18.76 -6.54
CA ILE A 75 -13.91 -18.40 -7.65
C ILE A 75 -12.83 -19.47 -7.67
N LYS A 76 -13.02 -20.46 -8.54
CA LYS A 76 -12.11 -21.59 -8.78
C LYS A 76 -10.73 -21.15 -9.32
N GLY A 77 -10.41 -19.85 -9.21
CA GLY A 77 -9.26 -19.16 -9.76
C GLY A 77 -8.72 -18.09 -8.82
N PHE A 78 -8.79 -18.32 -7.50
CA PHE A 78 -7.93 -17.67 -6.50
C PHE A 78 -7.07 -18.73 -5.83
N THR A 79 -6.46 -19.62 -6.63
CA THR A 79 -5.54 -20.63 -6.13
C THR A 79 -4.32 -19.90 -5.54
N ALA A 80 -3.75 -20.40 -4.43
CA ALA A 80 -2.56 -19.83 -3.80
C ALA A 80 -1.41 -19.55 -4.81
N LEU A 81 -1.34 -20.33 -5.89
CA LEU A 81 -0.44 -20.13 -7.03
C LEU A 81 -0.68 -18.84 -7.82
N GLN A 82 -1.93 -18.40 -7.99
CA GLN A 82 -2.23 -17.10 -8.62
C GLN A 82 -1.84 -15.95 -7.70
N MET A 83 -2.04 -16.10 -6.38
CA MET A 83 -1.56 -15.12 -5.40
C MET A 83 -0.01 -15.05 -5.39
N PHE A 84 0.67 -16.20 -5.51
CA PHE A 84 2.12 -16.26 -5.65
C PHE A 84 2.60 -15.62 -6.97
N GLN A 85 1.89 -15.84 -8.07
CA GLN A 85 2.20 -15.21 -9.37
C GLN A 85 2.00 -13.68 -9.33
N LEU A 86 0.93 -13.19 -8.69
CA LEU A 86 0.74 -11.76 -8.45
C LEU A 86 1.84 -11.20 -7.54
N TRP A 87 2.21 -11.90 -6.47
CA TRP A 87 3.29 -11.47 -5.59
C TRP A 87 4.63 -11.36 -6.33
N ARG A 88 4.94 -12.31 -7.22
CA ARG A 88 6.11 -12.26 -8.10
C ARG A 88 6.05 -11.08 -9.07
N LEU A 89 4.89 -10.80 -9.66
CA LEU A 89 4.71 -9.67 -10.55
C LEU A 89 4.89 -8.34 -9.81
N ILE A 90 4.31 -8.20 -8.62
CA ILE A 90 4.47 -7.03 -7.75
C ILE A 90 5.95 -6.86 -7.35
N GLN A 91 6.66 -7.94 -7.03
CA GLN A 91 8.10 -7.88 -6.78
C GLN A 91 8.89 -7.42 -8.01
N PHE A 92 8.53 -7.91 -9.19
CA PHE A 92 9.18 -7.50 -10.44
C PHE A 92 8.91 -6.02 -10.75
N LEU A 93 7.69 -5.53 -10.54
CA LEU A 93 7.33 -4.12 -10.68
C LEU A 93 8.02 -3.23 -9.63
N LYS A 94 8.13 -3.71 -8.39
CA LYS A 94 8.84 -3.02 -7.31
C LYS A 94 10.35 -2.95 -7.57
N ASN A 95 10.95 -4.03 -8.08
CA ASN A 95 12.38 -4.09 -8.41
C ASN A 95 12.72 -3.42 -9.75
N SER A 96 11.76 -3.19 -10.64
CA SER A 96 11.99 -2.49 -11.92
C SER A 96 12.05 -0.96 -11.78
N GLY A 97 12.18 -0.45 -10.55
CA GLY A 97 12.56 0.94 -10.25
C GLY A 97 11.48 1.99 -10.55
N ARG A 98 10.42 1.66 -11.30
CA ARG A 98 9.37 2.61 -11.72
C ARG A 98 8.25 2.79 -10.68
N PHE A 99 8.25 2.00 -9.61
CA PHE A 99 7.33 2.11 -8.47
C PHE A 99 8.07 2.48 -7.16
N SER A 100 9.15 3.25 -7.25
CA SER A 100 9.55 4.08 -6.11
C SER A 100 8.59 5.28 -6.06
N GLN A 101 7.40 5.02 -5.53
CA GLN A 101 6.45 6.05 -5.12
C GLN A 101 7.23 7.02 -4.24
N GLY A 102 7.35 8.26 -4.71
CA GLY A 102 8.31 9.23 -4.23
C GLY A 102 8.31 9.34 -2.71
N GLN A 103 9.52 9.32 -2.14
CA GLN A 103 9.92 10.16 -1.00
C GLN A 103 8.82 10.43 0.06
N PHE A 104 8.11 9.42 0.52
CA PHE A 104 7.34 9.53 1.76
C PHE A 104 8.26 9.07 2.88
N ASN A 105 8.75 10.04 3.66
CA ASN A 105 9.66 9.90 4.81
C ASN A 105 11.07 9.37 4.50
N LYS A 106 11.96 10.28 4.06
CA LYS A 106 13.30 10.27 4.68
C LYS A 106 13.26 11.27 5.85
N PRO A 107 13.46 10.84 7.10
CA PRO A 107 13.81 11.78 8.15
C PRO A 107 15.09 12.50 7.71
N GLN A 108 15.09 13.80 7.97
CA GLN A 108 16.11 14.79 7.67
C GLN A 108 17.41 14.45 8.45
N GLY A 109 18.09 13.38 8.02
CA GLY A 109 19.41 12.98 8.47
C GLY A 109 20.41 13.37 7.39
N SER A 110 21.18 14.39 7.69
CA SER A 110 22.32 14.94 6.95
C SER A 110 23.12 13.93 6.12
N THR A 111 22.71 13.73 4.87
CA THR A 111 23.62 13.40 3.76
C THR A 111 23.33 14.43 2.68
N SER A 112 23.55 15.69 3.04
CA SER A 112 23.68 16.75 2.06
C SER A 112 24.84 16.36 1.15
N VAL A 113 24.55 15.96 -0.10
CA VAL A 113 25.54 15.86 -1.18
C VAL A 113 26.48 17.05 -1.03
N SER A 114 27.73 16.84 -0.63
CA SER A 114 28.59 17.96 -0.25
C SER A 114 28.77 18.86 -1.47
N ILE A 115 28.90 20.17 -1.32
CA ILE A 115 29.10 21.08 -2.47
C ILE A 115 30.26 20.57 -3.35
N ASN A 116 31.30 20.04 -2.71
CA ASN A 116 32.45 19.38 -3.33
C ASN A 116 32.07 18.21 -4.24
N GLU A 117 31.06 17.43 -3.83
CA GLU A 117 30.55 16.28 -4.55
C GLU A 117 29.72 16.72 -5.75
N ALA A 118 28.91 17.78 -5.61
CA ALA A 118 28.20 18.40 -6.73
C ALA A 118 29.16 18.92 -7.81
N TYR A 119 30.26 19.56 -7.42
CA TYR A 119 31.32 20.00 -8.34
C TYR A 119 32.01 18.82 -9.04
N LYS A 120 32.31 17.74 -8.30
CA LYS A 120 32.89 16.52 -8.88
C LYS A 120 31.93 15.84 -9.87
N LEU A 121 30.63 15.83 -9.58
CA LEU A 121 29.60 15.24 -10.46
C LEU A 121 29.47 16.00 -11.80
N LEU A 122 29.61 17.33 -11.79
CA LEU A 122 29.64 18.14 -13.01
C LEU A 122 31.03 18.21 -13.66
N GLY A 123 32.08 17.72 -12.99
CA GLY A 123 33.46 17.82 -13.48
C GLY A 123 34.04 19.25 -13.44
N LEU A 124 33.52 20.11 -12.58
CA LEU A 124 33.91 21.50 -12.44
C LEU A 124 34.76 21.73 -11.17
N LYS A 125 35.64 22.73 -11.21
CA LYS A 125 36.38 23.18 -10.02
C LYS A 125 35.58 24.25 -9.27
N LYS A 126 35.82 24.38 -7.97
CA LYS A 126 35.20 25.44 -7.15
C LYS A 126 35.64 26.82 -7.68
N GLY A 127 34.69 27.74 -7.84
CA GLY A 127 34.93 29.09 -8.36
C GLY A 127 34.62 29.30 -9.84
N CYS A 128 33.95 28.35 -10.50
CA CYS A 128 33.40 28.54 -11.85
C CYS A 128 32.29 29.60 -11.87
N SER A 129 32.03 30.21 -13.03
CA SER A 129 30.92 31.16 -13.18
C SER A 129 29.56 30.44 -13.27
N LYS A 130 28.48 31.15 -12.92
CA LYS A 130 27.10 30.61 -13.00
C LYS A 130 26.76 30.11 -14.41
N GLU A 131 27.27 30.79 -15.42
CA GLU A 131 27.07 30.46 -16.84
C GLU A 131 27.78 29.16 -17.24
N GLU A 132 28.98 28.91 -16.71
CA GLU A 132 29.73 27.69 -16.94
C GLU A 132 29.02 26.46 -16.36
N VAL A 133 28.51 26.59 -15.14
CA VAL A 133 27.74 25.53 -14.46
C VAL A 133 26.52 25.14 -15.27
N LEU A 134 25.75 26.13 -15.74
CA LEU A 134 24.57 25.91 -16.59
C LEU A 134 24.92 25.28 -17.94
N LYS A 135 26.02 25.73 -18.57
CA LYS A 135 26.49 25.19 -19.85
C LYS A 135 26.89 23.73 -19.74
N VAL A 136 27.56 23.35 -18.66
CA VAL A 136 27.97 21.96 -18.41
C VAL A 136 26.78 21.09 -18.04
N ALA A 137 25.87 21.56 -17.18
CA ALA A 137 24.64 20.85 -16.84
C ALA A 137 23.79 20.56 -18.09
N LYS A 138 23.60 21.56 -18.96
CA LYS A 138 22.85 21.40 -20.23
C LYS A 138 23.52 20.41 -21.17
N LYS A 139 24.86 20.42 -21.28
CA LYS A 139 25.62 19.43 -22.06
C LYS A 139 25.46 18.02 -21.51
N LEU A 140 25.50 17.84 -20.19
CA LEU A 140 25.30 16.55 -19.54
C LEU A 140 23.87 16.04 -19.74
N GLN A 141 22.86 16.88 -19.55
CA GLN A 141 21.45 16.53 -19.82
C GLN A 141 21.21 16.11 -21.27
N GLN A 142 21.81 16.81 -22.25
CA GLN A 142 21.70 16.45 -23.67
C GLN A 142 22.36 15.10 -23.99
N LYS A 143 23.40 14.69 -23.25
CA LYS A 143 24.02 13.36 -23.37
C LYS A 143 23.20 12.26 -22.69
N ILE A 144 22.45 12.63 -21.66
CA ILE A 144 21.58 11.74 -20.86
C ILE A 144 20.12 11.89 -21.36
N HIS A 145 19.90 12.23 -22.63
CA HIS A 145 18.52 12.30 -23.13
C HIS A 145 18.01 10.88 -23.43
N PRO A 146 16.79 10.49 -22.98
CA PRO A 146 16.24 9.15 -23.19
C PRO A 146 16.08 8.80 -24.67
N ASP A 147 16.04 9.81 -25.54
CA ASP A 147 15.98 9.67 -27.00
C ASP A 147 17.32 9.26 -27.64
N LYS A 148 18.44 9.44 -26.92
CA LYS A 148 19.78 9.02 -27.37
C LYS A 148 20.33 7.81 -26.63
N ASN A 149 19.81 7.50 -25.44
CA ASN A 149 20.21 6.35 -24.64
C ASN A 149 18.97 5.62 -24.12
N THR A 150 18.71 4.44 -24.69
CA THR A 150 17.63 3.51 -24.31
C THR A 150 17.95 2.76 -23.01
N ASP A 151 18.77 3.33 -22.12
CA ASP A 151 19.19 2.71 -20.88
C ASP A 151 18.29 3.12 -19.70
N VAL A 152 17.99 2.16 -18.85
CA VAL A 152 17.07 2.28 -17.71
C VAL A 152 17.56 3.29 -16.64
N LYS A 153 18.81 3.77 -16.72
CA LYS A 153 19.45 4.65 -15.72
C LYS A 153 19.46 6.14 -16.10
N THR A 154 18.91 6.50 -17.26
CA THR A 154 18.96 7.85 -17.82
C THR A 154 18.18 8.87 -16.96
N GLU A 155 17.04 8.48 -16.37
CA GLU A 155 16.24 9.36 -15.53
C GLU A 155 16.91 9.71 -14.19
N GLU A 156 17.58 8.74 -13.55
CA GLU A 156 18.27 8.95 -12.28
C GLU A 156 19.48 9.88 -12.44
N LEU A 157 20.25 9.67 -13.51
CA LEU A 157 21.39 10.52 -13.85
C LEU A 157 20.92 11.96 -14.16
N SER A 158 19.80 12.13 -14.86
CA SER A 158 19.21 13.45 -15.10
C SER A 158 18.81 14.15 -13.80
N LYS A 159 18.18 13.43 -12.86
CA LYS A 159 17.84 13.97 -11.53
C LYS A 159 19.07 14.40 -10.74
N LEU A 160 20.13 13.60 -10.74
CA LEU A 160 21.38 13.92 -10.04
C LEU A 160 22.08 15.16 -10.62
N VAL A 161 22.13 15.29 -11.95
CA VAL A 161 22.70 16.47 -12.62
C VAL A 161 21.95 17.74 -12.26
N ASN A 162 20.61 17.69 -12.23
CA ASN A 162 19.77 18.83 -11.84
C ASN A 162 19.98 19.23 -10.38
N GLN A 163 19.97 18.25 -9.47
CA GLN A 163 20.21 18.49 -8.05
C GLN A 163 21.59 19.09 -7.79
N ALA A 164 22.63 18.64 -8.50
CA ALA A 164 23.97 19.20 -8.40
C ALA A 164 24.02 20.66 -8.88
N ALA A 165 23.43 20.96 -10.04
CA ALA A 165 23.37 22.31 -10.58
C ALA A 165 22.60 23.28 -9.67
N ASP A 166 21.41 22.89 -9.22
CA ASP A 166 20.58 23.71 -8.33
C ASP A 166 21.29 23.98 -7.00
N LYS A 167 22.01 22.98 -6.47
CA LYS A 167 22.74 23.12 -5.21
C LYS A 167 23.94 24.06 -5.33
N ILE A 168 24.69 24.00 -6.42
CA ILE A 168 25.80 24.94 -6.68
C ILE A 168 25.25 26.36 -6.84
N ILE A 169 24.19 26.53 -7.64
CA ILE A 169 23.56 27.84 -7.86
C ILE A 169 23.06 28.45 -6.55
N LYS A 170 22.40 27.65 -5.71
CA LYS A 170 21.85 28.11 -4.43
C LYS A 170 22.91 28.38 -3.35
N THR A 171 24.11 27.82 -3.45
CA THR A 171 25.12 27.93 -2.39
C THR A 171 26.25 28.90 -2.72
N ASP A 172 26.71 28.95 -3.98
CA ASP A 172 27.82 29.82 -4.40
C ASP A 172 27.35 31.16 -5.01
N PHE A 173 26.07 31.27 -5.43
CA PHE A 173 25.54 32.48 -6.10
C PHE A 173 24.26 33.02 -5.45
N SER A 174 23.99 32.65 -4.20
CA SER A 174 22.89 33.20 -3.41
C SER A 174 23.35 34.30 -2.47
#